data_AF-A0A8C1VGR9-F1
#
_entry.id   AF-A0A8C1VGR9-F1
#
_cell.length_a   1.000
_cell.length_b   1.000
_cell.length_c   1.000
_cell.angle_alpha   90.00
_cell.angle_beta   90.00
_cell.angle_gamma   90.00
#
_symmetry.space_group_name_H-M   'P 1'
#
loop_
_entity.id
_entity.type
_entity.pdbx_description
1 polymer ?
#
loop_
_entity_poly.entity_id
_entity_poly.type
_entity_poly.pdbx_seq_one_letter_code
_entity_poly.pdbx_strand_id
1 'polypeptide(L)'
;EMNLLCLHAFCFCFLKMMCVKKDTELASAQARLREAEVLLNSREAALNTAVSERKALESTVTDLQLHIQEVQLDLHHHQPKETSELVDYQKKKINIFMKDTWRRLETRLVEVDSGCQMEYEFKLTAALADMRQQHDKQVRLYKDEMDHTSLHEYAHEELRESTLRDESLAAQIASLQKEARAWQDQISELEAALSREKDLSCRLLAEKEREIAEIRAKMQQQLDEYEQLLDVKLALDMEINAYRKLLEGEEERLKLSPSPSSRVTVSRASSSRSVRTTRGKRKRVDVEESEASSSVSIAHSASATGSVCIDELDVDGNFIRLHNNSDQVCLSDRRHTNSFTAQHAFINSA
;
A
#
# COMPACT_ATOMS: atom_id res chain seq x y z
N GLU A 1 72.09 -3.07 159.17
CA GLU A 1 71.84 -4.53 159.18
C GLU A 1 70.52 -4.98 159.81
N MET A 2 69.83 -4.24 160.70
CA MET A 2 68.50 -4.66 161.20
C MET A 2 67.30 -4.39 160.25
N ASN A 3 67.52 -3.65 159.16
CA ASN A 3 66.51 -3.40 158.12
C ASN A 3 66.08 -4.64 157.32
N LEU A 4 66.80 -5.77 157.43
CA LEU A 4 66.53 -6.98 156.64
C LEU A 4 65.69 -8.04 157.39
N LEU A 5 65.91 -8.19 158.71
CA LEU A 5 65.19 -9.15 159.54
C LEU A 5 63.73 -8.75 159.79
N CYS A 6 63.46 -7.45 159.97
CA CYS A 6 62.09 -6.97 160.14
C CYS A 6 61.31 -7.03 158.81
N LEU A 7 61.98 -6.87 157.66
CA LEU A 7 61.37 -7.03 156.33
C LEU A 7 60.96 -8.48 156.07
N HIS A 8 61.74 -9.45 156.55
CA HIS A 8 61.41 -10.88 156.43
C HIS A 8 60.23 -11.28 157.34
N ALA A 9 60.17 -10.73 158.57
CA ALA A 9 58.99 -10.86 159.44
C ALA A 9 57.75 -10.19 158.82
N PHE A 10 57.93 -9.04 158.16
CA PHE A 10 56.86 -8.37 157.42
C PHE A 10 56.38 -9.23 156.25
N CYS A 11 57.29 -9.87 155.51
CA CYS A 11 56.95 -10.74 154.39
C CYS A 11 56.23 -12.02 154.85
N PHE A 12 56.67 -12.64 155.95
CA PHE A 12 56.00 -13.82 156.52
C PHE A 12 54.61 -13.48 157.10
N CYS A 13 54.50 -12.34 157.80
CA CYS A 13 53.21 -11.86 158.29
C CYS A 13 52.27 -11.47 157.14
N PHE A 14 52.81 -10.91 156.05
CA PHE A 14 52.06 -10.61 154.84
C PHE A 14 51.60 -11.89 154.12
N LEU A 15 52.46 -12.92 154.01
CA LEU A 15 52.08 -14.21 153.44
C LEU A 15 51.00 -14.91 154.28
N LYS A 16 51.12 -14.85 155.62
CA LYS A 16 50.11 -15.38 156.54
C LYS A 16 48.79 -14.61 156.42
N MET A 17 48.85 -13.29 156.27
CA MET A 17 47.68 -12.44 156.00
C MET A 17 47.04 -12.78 154.64
N MET A 18 47.86 -13.09 153.63
CA MET A 18 47.37 -13.53 152.31
C MET A 18 46.75 -14.93 152.34
N CYS A 19 47.30 -15.88 153.10
CA CYS A 19 46.71 -17.21 153.29
C CYS A 19 45.37 -17.13 154.03
N VAL A 20 45.29 -16.40 155.14
CA VAL A 20 44.03 -16.21 155.87
C VAL A 20 43.00 -15.50 154.98
N LYS A 21 43.41 -14.49 154.21
CA LYS A 21 42.52 -13.82 153.26
C LYS A 21 42.01 -14.78 152.19
N LYS A 22 42.88 -15.63 151.62
CA LYS A 22 42.51 -16.69 150.67
C LYS A 22 41.57 -17.72 151.28
N ASP A 23 41.75 -18.12 152.53
CA ASP A 23 40.85 -19.04 153.24
C ASP A 23 39.48 -18.42 153.49
N THR A 24 39.42 -17.13 153.85
CA THR A 24 38.15 -16.39 153.97
C THR A 24 37.46 -16.20 152.62
N GLU A 25 38.23 -15.96 151.55
CA GLU A 25 37.70 -15.87 150.19
C GLU A 25 37.14 -17.23 149.73
N LEU A 26 37.81 -18.34 150.06
CA LEU A 26 37.33 -19.70 149.75
C LEU A 26 36.08 -20.08 150.54
N ALA A 27 36.01 -19.74 151.83
CA ALA A 27 34.79 -19.93 152.63
C ALA A 27 33.62 -19.09 152.08
N SER A 28 33.88 -17.85 151.64
CA SER A 28 32.86 -17.01 150.98
C SER A 28 32.39 -17.58 149.64
N ALA A 29 33.28 -18.26 148.90
CA ALA A 29 32.95 -18.91 147.65
C ALA A 29 32.11 -20.18 147.89
N GLN A 30 32.44 -20.97 148.93
CA GLN A 30 31.65 -22.14 149.33
C GLN A 30 30.26 -21.76 149.84
N ALA A 31 30.12 -20.65 150.57
CA ALA A 31 28.82 -20.13 150.99
C ALA A 31 27.96 -19.72 149.78
N ARG A 32 28.55 -18.98 148.82
CA ARG A 32 27.89 -18.62 147.55
C ARG A 32 27.47 -19.84 146.73
N LEU A 33 28.26 -20.91 146.74
CA LEU A 33 27.94 -22.15 146.03
C LEU A 33 26.75 -22.87 146.66
N ARG A 34 26.66 -22.93 148.00
CA ARG A 34 25.49 -23.47 148.70
C ARG A 34 24.23 -22.61 148.50
N GLU A 35 24.35 -21.29 148.51
CA GLU A 35 23.24 -20.40 148.18
C GLU A 35 22.74 -20.61 146.75
N ALA A 36 23.65 -20.82 145.78
CA ALA A 36 23.30 -21.14 144.41
C ALA A 36 22.61 -22.51 144.27
N GLU A 37 23.02 -23.53 145.03
CA GLU A 37 22.37 -24.85 145.05
C GLU A 37 20.94 -24.78 145.61
N VAL A 38 20.72 -24.00 146.68
CA VAL A 38 19.36 -23.79 147.24
C VAL A 38 18.49 -23.04 146.23
N LEU A 39 19.04 -22.02 145.56
CA LEU A 39 18.33 -21.32 144.49
C LEU A 39 17.98 -22.25 143.32
N LEU A 40 18.89 -23.15 142.92
CA LEU A 40 18.62 -24.13 141.87
C LEU A 40 17.45 -25.05 142.24
N ASN A 41 17.46 -25.61 143.46
CA ASN A 41 16.38 -26.47 143.93
C ASN A 41 15.04 -25.73 144.01
N SER A 42 15.05 -24.45 144.42
CA SER A 42 13.83 -23.62 144.42
C SER A 42 13.32 -23.35 142.99
N ARG A 43 14.22 -23.21 142.02
CA ARG A 43 13.90 -23.01 140.61
C ARG A 43 13.37 -24.28 139.97
N GLU A 44 13.93 -25.44 140.30
CA GLU A 44 13.43 -26.74 139.85
C GLU A 44 12.02 -27.03 140.38
N ALA A 45 11.75 -26.70 141.65
CA ALA A 45 10.40 -26.80 142.21
C ALA A 45 9.39 -25.89 141.48
N ALA A 46 9.77 -24.63 141.19
CA ALA A 46 8.93 -23.69 140.45
C ALA A 46 8.69 -24.10 138.99
N LEU A 47 9.66 -24.77 138.36
CA LEU A 47 9.50 -25.31 137.02
C LEU A 47 8.46 -26.44 137.00
N ASN A 48 8.51 -27.35 137.99
CA ASN A 48 7.58 -28.46 138.08
C ASN A 48 6.12 -28.00 138.29
N THR A 49 5.89 -26.96 139.10
CA THR A 49 4.56 -26.36 139.26
C THR A 49 4.06 -25.73 137.96
N ALA A 50 4.91 -24.99 137.25
CA ALA A 50 4.54 -24.37 135.97
C ALA A 50 4.19 -25.41 134.89
N VAL A 51 4.85 -26.57 134.88
CA VAL A 51 4.53 -27.67 133.94
C VAL A 51 3.16 -28.28 134.23
N SER A 52 2.77 -28.44 135.50
CA SER A 52 1.43 -28.93 135.84
C SER A 52 0.32 -27.95 135.46
N GLU A 53 0.53 -26.65 135.63
CA GLU A 53 -0.42 -25.60 135.21
C GLU A 53 -0.59 -25.58 133.69
N ARG A 54 0.50 -25.73 132.93
CA ARG A 54 0.44 -25.81 131.46
C ARG A 54 -0.44 -26.97 130.99
N LYS A 55 -0.31 -28.15 131.61
CA LYS A 55 -1.13 -29.32 131.25
C LYS A 55 -2.61 -29.11 131.54
N ALA A 56 -2.96 -28.41 132.62
CA ALA A 56 -4.35 -28.08 132.94
C ALA A 56 -4.95 -27.07 131.94
N LEU A 57 -4.17 -26.09 131.49
CA LEU A 57 -4.61 -25.15 130.45
C LEU A 57 -4.79 -25.85 129.09
N GLU A 58 -3.91 -26.78 128.73
CA GLU A 58 -4.03 -27.59 127.51
C GLU A 58 -5.37 -28.34 127.45
N SER A 59 -5.86 -28.93 128.55
CA SER A 59 -7.19 -29.57 128.57
C SER A 59 -8.36 -28.60 128.43
N THR A 60 -8.25 -27.38 128.99
CA THR A 60 -9.32 -26.38 128.83
C THR A 60 -9.44 -25.86 127.39
N VAL A 61 -8.33 -25.80 126.65
CA VAL A 61 -8.33 -25.40 125.24
C VAL A 61 -9.03 -26.45 124.38
N THR A 62 -8.83 -27.74 124.66
CA THR A 62 -9.50 -28.82 123.92
C THR A 62 -11.01 -28.81 124.15
N ASP A 63 -11.48 -28.52 125.36
CA ASP A 63 -12.92 -28.44 125.66
C ASP A 63 -13.58 -27.25 124.94
N LEU A 64 -12.94 -26.08 124.90
CA LEU A 64 -13.45 -24.91 124.17
C LEU A 64 -13.49 -25.13 122.65
N GLN A 65 -12.54 -25.89 122.10
CA GLN A 65 -12.55 -26.25 120.68
C GLN A 65 -13.76 -27.11 120.30
N LEU A 66 -14.18 -28.04 121.16
CA LEU A 66 -15.38 -28.85 120.93
C LEU A 66 -16.65 -27.99 120.94
N HIS A 67 -16.76 -27.03 121.87
CA HIS A 67 -17.92 -26.14 121.93
C HIS A 67 -18.06 -25.22 120.71
N ILE A 68 -16.96 -24.76 120.13
CA ILE A 68 -17.00 -23.98 118.87
C ILE A 68 -17.54 -24.82 117.71
N GLN A 69 -17.16 -26.11 117.67
CA GLN A 69 -17.61 -27.01 116.61
C GLN A 69 -19.13 -27.28 116.68
N GLU A 70 -19.69 -27.32 117.89
CA GLU A 70 -21.13 -27.47 118.13
C GLU A 70 -21.92 -26.23 117.66
N VAL A 71 -21.46 -25.03 118.02
CA VAL A 71 -22.11 -23.77 117.58
C VAL A 71 -22.04 -23.57 116.06
N GLN A 72 -20.97 -24.03 115.40
CA GLN A 72 -20.86 -23.97 113.94
C GLN A 72 -21.87 -24.87 113.22
N LEU A 73 -22.26 -26.00 113.82
CA LEU A 73 -23.29 -26.89 113.27
C LEU A 73 -24.69 -26.28 113.38
N ASP A 74 -25.00 -25.63 114.50
CA ASP A 74 -26.29 -24.96 114.70
C ASP A 74 -26.48 -23.75 113.77
N LEU A 75 -25.42 -23.01 113.47
CA LEU A 75 -25.46 -21.85 112.56
C LEU A 75 -25.75 -22.25 111.10
N HIS A 76 -25.39 -23.47 110.71
CA HIS A 76 -25.57 -23.95 109.34
C HIS A 76 -27.01 -24.40 109.05
N HIS A 77 -27.81 -24.73 110.07
CA HIS A 77 -29.19 -25.20 109.91
C HIS A 77 -30.22 -24.07 109.70
N HIS A 78 -29.87 -22.81 109.96
CA HIS A 78 -30.83 -21.69 109.97
C HIS A 78 -30.68 -20.62 108.86
N GLN A 79 -29.98 -20.89 107.74
CA GLN A 79 -30.08 -20.00 106.56
C GLN A 79 -31.31 -20.35 105.68
N PRO A 80 -32.31 -19.45 105.48
CA PRO A 80 -33.46 -19.71 104.60
C PRO A 80 -33.15 -19.46 103.11
N LYS A 81 -33.48 -20.44 102.26
CA LYS A 81 -33.17 -20.51 100.82
C LYS A 81 -34.02 -19.60 99.90
N GLU A 82 -35.08 -18.98 100.40
CA GLU A 82 -36.10 -18.29 99.58
C GLU A 82 -35.68 -16.91 99.01
N THR A 83 -34.68 -16.22 99.59
CA THR A 83 -34.23 -14.90 99.10
C THR A 83 -33.16 -14.96 98.01
N SER A 84 -32.54 -16.12 97.78
CA SER A 84 -31.54 -16.31 96.71
C SER A 84 -32.18 -16.40 95.34
N GLU A 85 -33.31 -17.11 95.21
CA GLU A 85 -33.91 -17.44 93.92
C GLU A 85 -34.46 -16.20 93.18
N LEU A 86 -35.03 -15.23 93.91
CA LEU A 86 -35.55 -13.99 93.33
C LEU A 86 -34.43 -13.07 92.82
N VAL A 87 -33.33 -12.98 93.57
CA VAL A 87 -32.15 -12.21 93.17
C VAL A 87 -31.49 -12.83 91.93
N ASP A 88 -31.44 -14.16 91.85
CA ASP A 88 -30.90 -14.87 90.70
C ASP A 88 -31.79 -14.73 89.45
N TYR A 89 -33.12 -14.68 89.61
CA TYR A 89 -34.04 -14.38 88.52
C TYR A 89 -33.81 -12.97 87.94
N GLN A 90 -33.66 -11.95 88.78
CA GLN A 90 -33.38 -10.58 88.33
C GLN A 90 -32.02 -10.46 87.64
N LYS A 91 -30.98 -11.09 88.19
CA LYS A 91 -29.65 -11.17 87.55
C LYS A 91 -29.73 -11.84 86.18
N LYS A 92 -30.46 -12.94 86.05
CA LYS A 92 -30.64 -13.66 84.78
C LYS A 92 -31.34 -12.78 83.74
N LYS A 93 -32.38 -12.04 84.14
CA LYS A 93 -33.09 -11.11 83.26
C LYS A 93 -32.18 -9.98 82.75
N ILE A 94 -31.41 -9.34 83.64
CA ILE A 94 -30.45 -8.30 83.27
C ILE A 94 -29.34 -8.88 82.37
N ASN A 95 -28.84 -10.09 82.66
CA ASN A 95 -27.81 -10.74 81.86
C ASN A 95 -28.28 -11.06 80.43
N ILE A 96 -29.52 -11.54 80.28
CA ILE A 96 -30.12 -11.80 78.96
C ILE A 96 -30.30 -10.49 78.19
N PHE A 97 -30.85 -9.45 78.83
CA PHE A 97 -31.00 -8.14 78.19
C PHE A 97 -29.65 -7.53 77.76
N MET A 98 -28.62 -7.66 78.62
CA MET A 98 -27.27 -7.25 78.27
C MET A 98 -26.73 -8.05 77.09
N LYS A 99 -26.85 -9.39 77.09
CA LYS A 99 -26.41 -10.23 75.96
C LYS A 99 -27.12 -9.89 74.65
N ASP A 100 -28.43 -9.64 74.70
CA ASP A 100 -29.21 -9.29 73.51
C ASP A 100 -28.85 -7.89 72.98
N THR A 101 -28.63 -6.91 73.87
CA THR A 101 -28.15 -5.58 73.46
C THR A 101 -26.72 -5.63 72.93
N TRP A 102 -25.83 -6.41 73.54
CA TRP A 102 -24.47 -6.67 73.03
C TRP A 102 -24.50 -7.31 71.64
N ARG A 103 -25.26 -8.38 71.43
CA ARG A 103 -25.39 -9.03 70.11
C ARG A 103 -25.90 -8.06 69.04
N ARG A 104 -26.90 -7.23 69.36
CA ARG A 104 -27.44 -6.23 68.42
C ARG A 104 -26.42 -5.14 68.09
N LEU A 105 -25.62 -4.71 69.05
CA LEU A 105 -24.55 -3.74 68.81
C LEU A 105 -23.42 -4.37 68.00
N GLU A 106 -23.08 -5.62 68.27
CA GLU A 106 -22.05 -6.38 67.56
C GLU A 106 -22.45 -6.66 66.10
N THR A 107 -23.69 -7.06 65.82
CA THR A 107 -24.17 -7.21 64.44
C THR A 107 -24.15 -5.87 63.70
N ARG A 108 -24.62 -4.78 64.33
CA ARG A 108 -24.57 -3.45 63.71
C ARG A 108 -23.14 -2.97 63.45
N LEU A 109 -22.20 -3.28 64.35
CA LEU A 109 -20.79 -2.95 64.16
C LEU A 109 -20.20 -3.71 62.98
N VAL A 110 -20.42 -5.04 62.91
CA VAL A 110 -19.95 -5.88 61.80
C VAL A 110 -20.59 -5.49 60.47
N GLU A 111 -21.88 -5.12 60.46
CA GLU A 111 -22.57 -4.62 59.26
C GLU A 111 -22.00 -3.29 58.78
N VAL A 112 -21.68 -2.36 59.69
CA VAL A 112 -21.05 -1.08 59.33
C VAL A 112 -19.61 -1.30 58.87
N ASP A 113 -18.83 -2.13 59.57
CA ASP A 113 -17.44 -2.42 59.20
C ASP A 113 -17.36 -3.15 57.85
N SER A 114 -18.21 -4.16 57.62
CA SER A 114 -18.29 -4.86 56.33
C SER A 114 -18.82 -3.95 55.21
N GLY A 115 -19.79 -3.07 55.51
CA GLY A 115 -20.25 -2.04 54.58
C GLY A 115 -19.13 -1.08 54.19
N CYS A 116 -18.38 -0.56 55.16
CA CYS A 116 -17.22 0.30 54.90
C CYS A 116 -16.15 -0.44 54.07
N GLN A 117 -15.81 -1.68 54.41
CA GLN A 117 -14.85 -2.48 53.64
C GLN A 117 -15.32 -2.67 52.19
N MET A 118 -16.58 -3.05 51.98
CA MET A 118 -17.15 -3.20 50.64
C MET A 118 -17.11 -1.89 49.85
N GLU A 119 -17.38 -0.74 50.49
CA GLU A 119 -17.27 0.56 49.83
C GLU A 119 -15.83 0.89 49.42
N TYR A 120 -14.84 0.59 50.27
CA TYR A 120 -13.43 0.80 49.93
C TYR A 120 -12.99 -0.11 48.79
N GLU A 121 -13.36 -1.40 48.84
CA GLU A 121 -13.06 -2.35 47.76
C GLU A 121 -13.77 -1.96 46.46
N PHE A 122 -15.03 -1.51 46.53
CA PHE A 122 -15.76 -1.00 45.36
C PHE A 122 -15.09 0.25 44.78
N LYS A 123 -14.72 1.24 45.60
CA LYS A 123 -14.02 2.46 45.15
C LYS A 123 -12.67 2.14 44.52
N LEU A 124 -11.91 1.21 45.11
CA LEU A 124 -10.61 0.78 44.59
C LEU A 124 -10.76 0.06 43.24
N THR A 125 -11.68 -0.90 43.16
CA THR A 125 -11.95 -1.65 41.92
C THR A 125 -12.51 -0.74 40.81
N ALA A 126 -13.40 0.19 41.15
CA ALA A 126 -13.90 1.20 40.24
C ALA A 126 -12.77 2.12 39.73
N ALA A 127 -11.90 2.64 40.61
CA ALA A 127 -10.78 3.47 40.21
C ALA A 127 -9.79 2.71 39.30
N LEU A 128 -9.49 1.44 39.59
CA LEU A 128 -8.65 0.61 38.74
C LEU A 128 -9.31 0.33 37.38
N ALA A 129 -10.63 0.12 37.34
CA ALA A 129 -11.37 -0.07 36.11
C ALA A 129 -11.38 1.21 35.26
N ASP A 130 -11.58 2.38 35.88
CA ASP A 130 -11.55 3.68 35.20
C ASP A 130 -10.18 3.95 34.58
N MET A 131 -9.09 3.71 35.32
CA MET A 131 -7.72 3.86 34.78
C MET A 131 -7.46 2.93 33.60
N ARG A 132 -7.88 1.67 33.68
CA ARG A 132 -7.80 0.72 32.55
C ARG A 132 -8.60 1.22 31.35
N GLN A 133 -9.82 1.70 31.57
CA GLN A 133 -10.66 2.23 30.51
C GLN A 133 -10.04 3.48 29.86
N GLN A 134 -9.40 4.35 30.65
CA GLN A 134 -8.67 5.51 30.13
C GLN A 134 -7.48 5.08 29.27
N HIS A 135 -6.69 4.10 29.74
CA HIS A 135 -5.58 3.56 28.95
C HIS A 135 -6.06 2.88 27.67
N ASP A 136 -7.13 2.07 27.73
CA ASP A 136 -7.71 1.43 26.53
C ASP A 136 -8.20 2.48 25.52
N LYS A 137 -8.82 3.57 26.00
CA LYS A 137 -9.23 4.70 25.14
C LYS A 137 -8.01 5.35 24.47
N GLN A 138 -6.95 5.61 25.23
CA GLN A 138 -5.74 6.23 24.69
C GLN A 138 -5.06 5.34 23.63
N VAL A 139 -4.95 4.04 23.90
CA VAL A 139 -4.40 3.07 22.93
C VAL A 139 -5.25 2.98 21.68
N ARG A 140 -6.59 3.01 21.81
CA ARG A 140 -7.50 3.03 20.66
C ARG A 140 -7.30 4.29 19.82
N LEU A 141 -7.24 5.47 20.43
CA LEU A 141 -7.01 6.71 19.70
C LEU A 141 -5.69 6.69 18.93
N TYR A 142 -4.59 6.26 19.55
CA TYR A 142 -3.31 6.13 18.84
C TYR A 142 -3.37 5.11 17.71
N LYS A 143 -4.09 4.00 17.91
CA LYS A 143 -4.28 3.00 16.86
C LYS A 143 -5.08 3.58 15.69
N ASP A 144 -6.19 4.24 15.97
CA ASP A 144 -7.03 4.86 14.97
C ASP A 144 -6.26 5.96 14.21
N GLU A 145 -5.45 6.78 14.90
CA GLU A 145 -4.55 7.76 14.28
C GLU A 145 -3.52 7.11 13.36
N MET A 146 -2.88 6.02 13.78
CA MET A 146 -1.93 5.26 12.96
C MET A 146 -2.62 4.64 11.73
N ASP A 147 -3.79 4.04 11.91
CA ASP A 147 -4.59 3.46 10.83
C ASP A 147 -5.03 4.56 9.85
N HIS A 148 -5.42 5.74 10.34
CA HIS A 148 -5.72 6.92 9.51
C HIS A 148 -4.50 7.41 8.73
N THR A 149 -3.31 7.48 9.34
CA THR A 149 -2.09 7.86 8.61
C THR A 149 -1.74 6.86 7.52
N SER A 150 -1.87 5.55 7.79
CA SER A 150 -1.59 4.51 6.80
C SER A 150 -2.58 4.54 5.63
N LEU A 151 -3.87 4.73 5.89
CA LEU A 151 -4.88 4.90 4.84
C LEU A 151 -4.63 6.16 4.00
N HIS A 152 -4.20 7.24 4.64
CA HIS A 152 -3.84 8.48 3.96
C HIS A 152 -2.60 8.29 3.07
N GLU A 153 -1.56 7.61 3.56
CA GLU A 153 -0.38 7.26 2.76
C GLU A 153 -0.75 6.40 1.54
N TYR A 154 -1.62 5.40 1.72
CA TYR A 154 -2.09 4.57 0.61
C TYR A 154 -2.86 5.39 -0.44
N ALA A 155 -3.79 6.24 -0.02
CA ALA A 155 -4.52 7.13 -0.92
C ALA A 155 -3.60 8.12 -1.65
N HIS A 156 -2.57 8.61 -0.96
CA HIS A 156 -1.56 9.48 -1.56
C HIS A 156 -0.70 8.75 -2.60
N GLU A 157 -0.31 7.51 -2.35
CA GLU A 157 0.47 6.72 -3.30
C GLU A 157 -0.37 6.38 -4.55
N GLU A 158 -1.62 5.94 -4.38
CA GLU A 158 -2.53 5.70 -5.51
C GLU A 158 -2.79 6.96 -6.35
N LEU A 159 -2.97 8.10 -5.69
CA LEU A 159 -3.09 9.39 -6.38
C LEU A 159 -1.81 9.72 -7.15
N ARG A 160 -0.65 9.49 -6.53
CA ARG A 160 0.66 9.75 -7.14
C ARG A 160 0.87 8.86 -8.36
N GLU A 161 0.54 7.57 -8.28
CA GLU A 161 0.57 6.68 -9.44
C GLU A 161 -0.37 7.13 -10.55
N SER A 162 -1.60 7.53 -10.21
CA SER A 162 -2.54 8.06 -11.19
C SER A 162 -1.98 9.31 -11.88
N THR A 163 -1.39 10.23 -11.12
CA THR A 163 -0.79 11.45 -11.70
C THR A 163 0.37 11.12 -12.64
N LEU A 164 1.21 10.13 -12.32
CA LEU A 164 2.29 9.69 -13.21
C LEU A 164 1.74 9.02 -14.49
N ARG A 165 0.65 8.26 -14.38
CA ARG A 165 -0.04 7.69 -15.55
C ARG A 165 -0.61 8.79 -16.43
N ASP A 166 -1.25 9.81 -15.85
CA ASP A 166 -1.79 10.95 -16.58
C ASP A 166 -0.70 11.76 -17.27
N GLU A 167 0.43 12.02 -16.61
CA GLU A 167 1.60 12.69 -17.21
C GLU A 167 2.18 11.90 -18.39
N SER A 168 2.30 10.58 -18.25
CA SER A 168 2.75 9.69 -19.33
C SER A 168 1.81 9.70 -20.53
N LEU A 169 0.49 9.61 -20.29
CA LEU A 169 -0.52 9.68 -21.34
C LEU A 169 -0.53 11.06 -22.01
N ALA A 170 -0.40 12.14 -21.24
CA ALA A 170 -0.29 13.49 -21.77
C ALA A 170 0.95 13.65 -22.66
N ALA A 171 2.09 13.07 -22.28
CA ALA A 171 3.30 13.08 -23.10
C ALA A 171 3.12 12.31 -24.41
N GLN A 172 2.44 11.15 -24.39
CA GLN A 172 2.12 10.38 -25.60
C GLN A 172 1.15 11.13 -26.51
N ILE A 173 0.14 11.81 -25.96
CA ILE A 173 -0.77 12.65 -26.72
C ILE A 173 0.02 13.80 -27.38
N ALA A 174 0.93 14.44 -26.64
CA ALA A 174 1.74 15.54 -27.18
C ALA A 174 2.67 15.06 -28.31
N SER A 175 3.27 13.88 -28.20
CA SER A 175 4.12 13.32 -29.27
C SER A 175 3.30 12.98 -30.52
N LEU A 176 2.15 12.32 -30.36
CA LEU A 176 1.25 12.01 -31.48
C LEU A 176 0.69 13.28 -32.14
N GLN A 177 0.35 14.31 -31.36
CA GLN A 177 -0.06 15.60 -31.90
C GLN A 177 1.05 16.28 -32.70
N LYS A 178 2.30 16.16 -32.27
CA LYS A 178 3.46 16.69 -33.01
C LYS A 178 3.65 15.95 -34.33
N GLU A 179 3.54 14.62 -34.33
CA GLU A 179 3.62 13.80 -35.54
C GLU A 179 2.47 14.12 -36.50
N ALA A 180 1.24 14.25 -36.00
CA ALA A 180 0.08 14.62 -36.82
C ALA A 180 0.27 15.98 -37.51
N ARG A 181 0.81 16.98 -36.80
CA ARG A 181 1.15 18.28 -37.38
C ARG A 181 2.24 18.16 -38.45
N ALA A 182 3.30 17.38 -38.19
CA ALA A 182 4.35 17.16 -39.17
C ALA A 182 3.82 16.51 -40.46
N TRP A 183 2.92 15.53 -40.34
CA TRP A 183 2.27 14.91 -41.50
C TRP A 183 1.34 15.88 -42.23
N GLN A 184 0.59 16.73 -41.52
CA GLN A 184 -0.23 17.78 -42.13
C GLN A 184 0.61 18.79 -42.90
N ASP A 185 1.74 19.24 -42.32
CA ASP A 185 2.67 20.15 -42.98
C ASP A 185 3.24 19.51 -44.26
N GLN A 186 3.66 18.25 -44.18
CA GLN A 186 4.18 17.50 -45.33
C GLN A 186 3.12 17.32 -46.44
N ILE A 187 1.87 17.02 -46.08
CA ILE A 187 0.77 16.94 -47.05
C ILE A 187 0.58 18.30 -47.73
N SER A 188 0.54 19.39 -46.97
CA SER A 188 0.37 20.73 -47.52
C SER A 188 1.51 21.14 -48.46
N GLU A 189 2.75 20.73 -48.16
CA GLU A 189 3.92 20.99 -49.00
C GLU A 189 3.84 20.19 -50.32
N LEU A 190 3.46 18.91 -50.26
CA LEU A 190 3.27 18.06 -51.44
C LEU A 190 2.12 18.54 -52.32
N GLU A 191 1.00 18.96 -51.73
CA GLU A 191 -0.12 19.56 -52.45
C GLU A 191 0.30 20.86 -53.16
N ALA A 192 1.04 21.72 -52.48
CA ALA A 192 1.57 22.94 -53.07
C ALA A 192 2.58 22.64 -54.18
N ALA A 193 3.44 21.64 -54.03
CA ALA A 193 4.38 21.20 -55.07
C ALA A 193 3.64 20.67 -56.30
N LEU A 194 2.62 19.84 -56.11
CA LEU A 194 1.77 19.33 -57.19
C LEU A 194 1.04 20.46 -57.92
N SER A 195 0.51 21.44 -57.19
CA SER A 195 -0.13 22.62 -57.80
C SER A 195 0.85 23.40 -58.67
N ARG A 196 2.08 23.64 -58.18
CA ARG A 196 3.12 24.33 -58.97
C ARG A 196 3.48 23.57 -60.24
N GLU A 197 3.61 22.24 -60.16
CA GLU A 197 3.92 21.40 -61.33
C GLU A 197 2.79 21.43 -62.36
N LYS A 198 1.53 21.37 -61.92
CA LYS A 198 0.37 21.53 -62.80
C LYS A 198 0.38 22.89 -63.49
N ASP A 199 0.63 23.97 -62.76
CA ASP A 199 0.71 25.32 -63.32
C ASP A 199 1.84 25.45 -64.36
N LEU A 200 3.01 24.87 -64.07
CA LEU A 200 4.14 24.84 -65.00
C LEU A 200 3.80 24.07 -66.28
N SER A 201 3.19 22.88 -66.14
CA SER A 201 2.76 22.05 -67.27
C SER A 201 1.71 22.77 -68.12
N CYS A 202 0.70 23.39 -67.51
CA CYS A 202 -0.31 24.19 -68.23
C CYS A 202 0.31 25.36 -69.00
N ARG A 203 1.28 26.07 -68.41
CA ARG A 203 2.00 27.15 -69.11
C ARG A 203 2.79 26.63 -70.30
N LEU A 204 3.53 25.54 -70.12
CA LEU A 204 4.31 24.93 -71.20
C LEU A 204 3.39 24.45 -72.34
N LEU A 205 2.26 23.82 -72.03
CA LEU A 205 1.27 23.42 -73.03
C LEU A 205 0.72 24.63 -73.78
N ALA A 206 0.33 25.70 -73.08
CA ALA A 206 -0.15 26.92 -73.72
C ALA A 206 0.91 27.58 -74.62
N GLU A 207 2.19 27.50 -74.24
CA GLU A 207 3.29 27.96 -75.08
C GLU A 207 3.43 27.12 -76.36
N LYS A 208 3.35 25.79 -76.26
CA LYS A 208 3.41 24.90 -77.41
C LYS A 208 2.21 25.05 -78.34
N GLU A 209 1.01 25.23 -77.79
CA GLU A 209 -0.19 25.54 -78.58
C GLU A 209 -0.03 26.84 -79.36
N ARG A 210 0.56 27.87 -78.75
CA ARG A 210 0.87 29.14 -79.42
C ARG A 210 1.89 28.96 -80.54
N GLU A 211 2.99 28.25 -80.30
CA GLU A 211 3.99 27.93 -81.32
C GLU A 211 3.36 27.19 -82.51
N ILE A 212 2.48 26.22 -82.24
CA ILE A 212 1.75 25.49 -83.29
C ILE A 212 0.82 26.42 -84.07
N ALA A 213 0.09 27.31 -83.39
CA ALA A 213 -0.78 28.29 -84.05
C ALA A 213 0.02 29.25 -84.94
N GLU A 214 1.18 29.73 -84.47
CA GLU A 214 2.08 30.58 -85.26
C GLU A 214 2.62 29.87 -86.49
N ILE A 215 3.04 28.61 -86.38
CA ILE A 215 3.52 27.81 -87.51
C ILE A 215 2.39 27.57 -88.53
N ARG A 216 1.18 27.26 -88.06
CA ARG A 216 0.01 27.10 -88.93
C ARG A 216 -0.32 28.39 -89.68
N ALA A 217 -0.28 29.54 -89.00
CA ALA A 217 -0.50 30.83 -89.63
C ALA A 217 0.56 31.13 -90.71
N LYS A 218 1.85 30.88 -90.42
CA LYS A 218 2.93 31.02 -91.41
C LYS A 218 2.76 30.10 -92.61
N MET A 219 2.35 28.84 -92.37
CA MET A 219 2.07 27.89 -93.45
C MET A 219 0.91 28.37 -94.34
N GLN A 220 -0.16 28.87 -93.73
CA GLN A 220 -1.28 29.43 -94.49
C GLN A 220 -0.84 30.62 -95.35
N GLN A 221 -0.07 31.54 -94.76
CA GLN A 221 0.49 32.68 -95.51
C GLN A 221 1.32 32.21 -96.72
N GLN A 222 2.16 31.17 -96.56
CA GLN A 222 2.94 30.62 -97.68
C GLN A 222 2.07 30.01 -98.78
N LEU A 223 0.95 29.38 -98.42
CA LEU A 223 -0.01 28.85 -99.40
C LEU A 223 -0.67 30.00 -100.18
N ASP A 224 -1.08 31.07 -99.49
CA ASP A 224 -1.70 32.24 -100.11
C ASP A 224 -0.71 32.96 -101.05
N GLU A 225 0.55 33.12 -100.64
CA GLU A 225 1.62 33.67 -101.48
C GLU A 225 1.91 32.79 -102.71
N TYR A 226 1.87 31.46 -102.55
CA TYR A 226 2.05 30.52 -103.65
C TYR A 226 0.89 30.58 -104.66
N GLU A 227 -0.35 30.69 -104.19
CA GLU A 227 -1.53 30.86 -105.04
C GLU A 227 -1.44 32.15 -105.86
N GLN A 228 -1.08 33.28 -105.23
CA GLN A 228 -0.86 34.55 -105.94
C GLN A 228 0.23 34.44 -107.01
N LEU A 229 1.34 33.75 -106.71
CA LEU A 229 2.40 33.53 -107.68
C LEU A 229 1.95 32.63 -108.84
N LEU A 230 1.14 31.62 -108.55
CA LEU A 230 0.54 30.75 -109.56
C LEU A 230 -0.37 31.55 -110.50
N ASP A 231 -1.21 32.45 -109.98
CA ASP A 231 -2.07 33.33 -110.77
C ASP A 231 -1.26 34.21 -111.73
N VAL A 232 -0.18 34.83 -111.24
CA VAL A 232 0.74 35.61 -112.09
C VAL A 232 1.36 34.74 -113.17
N LYS A 233 1.77 33.51 -112.83
CA LYS A 233 2.33 32.56 -113.80
C LYS A 233 1.31 32.18 -114.87
N LEU A 234 0.06 31.94 -114.50
CA LEU A 234 -1.02 31.64 -115.44
C LEU A 234 -1.30 32.82 -116.37
N ALA A 235 -1.30 34.05 -115.85
CA ALA A 235 -1.43 35.26 -116.67
C ALA A 235 -0.28 35.37 -117.69
N LEU A 236 0.96 35.16 -117.26
CA LEU A 236 2.13 35.16 -118.15
C LEU A 236 2.07 34.05 -119.21
N ASP A 237 1.63 32.84 -118.86
CA ASP A 237 1.43 31.77 -119.83
C ASP A 237 0.38 32.14 -120.89
N MET A 238 -0.70 32.79 -120.47
CA MET A 238 -1.73 33.29 -121.39
C MET A 238 -1.16 34.35 -122.33
N GLU A 239 -0.38 35.31 -121.83
CA GLU A 239 0.32 36.31 -122.64
C GLU A 239 1.27 35.66 -123.65
N ILE A 240 2.14 34.73 -123.21
CA ILE A 240 3.06 33.99 -124.07
C ILE A 240 2.30 33.26 -125.19
N ASN A 241 1.20 32.59 -124.86
CA ASN A 241 0.38 31.89 -125.84
C ASN A 241 -0.29 32.85 -126.83
N ALA A 242 -0.70 34.04 -126.38
CA ALA A 242 -1.21 35.08 -127.28
C ALA A 242 -0.12 35.58 -128.22
N TYR A 243 1.08 35.87 -127.72
CA TYR A 243 2.24 36.26 -128.53
C TYR A 243 2.62 35.18 -129.56
N ARG A 244 2.61 33.89 -129.19
CA ARG A 244 2.84 32.77 -130.12
C ARG A 244 1.83 32.76 -131.27
N LYS A 245 0.54 32.87 -130.97
CA LYS A 245 -0.52 32.88 -132.00
C LYS A 245 -0.43 34.08 -132.94
N LEU A 246 -0.05 35.25 -132.44
CA LEU A 246 0.15 36.44 -133.27
C LEU A 246 1.31 36.24 -134.25
N LEU A 247 2.42 35.68 -133.77
CA LEU A 247 3.59 35.33 -134.59
C LEU A 247 3.23 34.28 -135.65
N GLU A 248 2.53 33.21 -135.28
CA GLU A 248 2.05 32.18 -136.21
C GLU A 248 1.18 32.78 -137.33
N GLY A 249 0.28 33.71 -136.99
CA GLY A 249 -0.54 34.43 -137.98
C GLY A 249 0.27 35.34 -138.91
N GLU A 250 1.29 36.02 -138.39
CA GLU A 250 2.21 36.82 -139.22
C GLU A 250 3.08 35.92 -140.13
N GLU A 251 3.57 34.79 -139.64
CA GLU A 251 4.34 33.81 -140.43
C GLU A 251 3.49 33.26 -141.60
N GLU A 252 2.20 32.98 -141.36
CA GLU A 252 1.26 32.55 -142.40
C GLU A 252 1.02 33.65 -143.45
N ARG A 253 0.81 34.91 -143.03
CA ARG A 253 0.66 36.07 -143.93
C ARG A 253 1.90 36.32 -144.78
N LEU A 254 3.08 36.19 -144.19
CA LEU A 254 4.37 36.40 -144.86
C LEU A 254 4.80 35.17 -145.69
N LYS A 255 4.00 34.09 -145.73
CA LYS A 255 4.33 32.80 -146.36
C LYS A 255 5.67 32.24 -145.91
N LEU A 256 6.05 32.54 -144.68
CA LEU A 256 7.25 32.00 -144.02
C LEU A 256 6.99 30.59 -143.49
N SER A 257 5.82 30.00 -143.81
CA SER A 257 5.44 28.63 -143.46
C SER A 257 6.67 27.72 -143.53
N PRO A 258 7.15 27.20 -142.40
CA PRO A 258 8.18 26.20 -142.45
C PRO A 258 7.51 24.99 -143.11
N SER A 259 7.93 24.71 -144.35
CA SER A 259 7.83 23.37 -144.94
C SER A 259 8.03 22.34 -143.82
N PRO A 260 7.22 21.26 -143.72
CA PRO A 260 7.40 20.27 -142.68
C PRO A 260 8.77 19.64 -142.85
N SER A 261 9.76 20.14 -142.13
CA SER A 261 11.09 19.54 -142.12
C SER A 261 10.97 18.28 -141.28
N SER A 262 10.74 17.18 -141.99
CA SER A 262 11.43 15.92 -141.77
C SER A 262 12.73 16.13 -140.99
N ARG A 263 12.90 15.28 -139.95
CA ARG A 263 14.10 14.94 -139.15
C ARG A 263 13.79 15.13 -137.66
N VAL A 264 14.14 14.24 -136.74
CA VAL A 264 14.99 13.04 -136.79
C VAL A 264 14.70 12.30 -135.47
N THR A 265 14.64 10.98 -135.54
CA THR A 265 14.79 10.09 -134.39
C THR A 265 16.12 10.38 -133.70
N VAL A 266 16.10 11.03 -132.54
CA VAL A 266 17.25 11.01 -131.62
C VAL A 266 16.91 10.06 -130.48
N SER A 267 17.29 8.81 -130.69
CA SER A 267 17.55 7.86 -129.62
C SER A 267 18.61 8.45 -128.69
N ARG A 268 18.21 8.94 -127.52
CA ARG A 268 19.16 9.13 -126.42
C ARG A 268 19.16 7.87 -125.57
N ALA A 269 20.14 7.03 -125.86
CA ALA A 269 20.60 6.00 -124.93
C ALA A 269 20.97 6.67 -123.60
N SER A 270 20.25 6.34 -122.55
CA SER A 270 20.74 6.48 -121.17
C SER A 270 20.78 5.10 -120.57
N SER A 271 22.02 4.62 -120.48
CA SER A 271 22.55 3.49 -119.73
C SER A 271 21.56 2.67 -118.91
N SER A 272 21.52 1.39 -119.27
CA SER A 272 21.22 0.30 -118.35
C SER A 272 21.95 0.48 -117.01
N ARG A 273 21.18 0.54 -115.93
CA ARG A 273 21.56 -0.04 -114.63
C ARG A 273 20.39 -0.89 -114.16
N SER A 274 20.57 -2.18 -114.37
CA SER A 274 19.81 -3.25 -113.74
C SER A 274 19.98 -3.16 -112.23
N VAL A 275 18.90 -2.96 -111.48
CA VAL A 275 18.78 -3.50 -110.13
C VAL A 275 17.43 -4.19 -110.02
N ARG A 276 17.56 -5.47 -109.70
CA ARG A 276 16.56 -6.51 -109.49
C ARG A 276 15.29 -6.05 -108.76
N THR A 277 14.19 -6.54 -109.31
CA THR A 277 12.89 -6.72 -108.69
C THR A 277 12.95 -7.63 -107.46
N THR A 278 12.34 -7.20 -106.36
CA THR A 278 11.67 -8.09 -105.40
C THR A 278 10.26 -7.57 -105.13
N ARG A 279 9.33 -8.01 -106.00
CA ARG A 279 7.96 -8.42 -105.68
C ARG A 279 7.34 -7.83 -104.40
N GLY A 280 6.82 -6.60 -104.49
CA GLY A 280 5.82 -6.05 -103.58
C GLY A 280 4.47 -5.94 -104.31
N LYS A 281 3.57 -6.91 -104.09
CA LYS A 281 2.18 -6.87 -104.57
C LYS A 281 1.49 -5.63 -103.98
N ARG A 282 1.15 -4.65 -104.81
CA ARG A 282 0.08 -3.71 -104.51
C ARG A 282 -1.25 -4.46 -104.59
N LYS A 283 -1.82 -4.82 -103.44
CA LYS A 283 -3.24 -5.15 -103.31
C LYS A 283 -3.99 -3.83 -103.20
N ARG A 284 -4.85 -3.58 -104.18
CA ARG A 284 -5.91 -2.56 -104.16
C ARG A 284 -6.77 -2.86 -102.92
N VAL A 285 -6.84 -1.93 -101.97
CA VAL A 285 -7.78 -2.05 -100.84
C VAL A 285 -9.10 -1.47 -101.31
N ASP A 286 -10.06 -2.37 -101.43
CA ASP A 286 -11.48 -2.09 -101.58
C ASP A 286 -12.00 -1.56 -100.25
N VAL A 287 -12.82 -0.51 -100.29
CA VAL A 287 -13.53 0.00 -99.12
C VAL A 287 -14.79 -0.84 -98.99
N GLU A 288 -14.72 -1.90 -98.20
CA GLU A 288 -15.91 -2.54 -97.64
C GLU A 288 -16.00 -2.19 -96.16
N GLU A 289 -17.15 -1.63 -95.79
CA GLU A 289 -17.63 -1.55 -94.42
C GLU A 289 -17.58 -2.95 -93.79
N SER A 290 -16.76 -3.10 -92.75
CA SER A 290 -16.87 -4.23 -91.84
C SER A 290 -16.49 -3.75 -90.47
N GLU A 291 -17.46 -3.92 -89.56
CA GLU A 291 -17.44 -3.48 -88.19
C GLU A 291 -16.14 -3.88 -87.49
N ALA A 292 -15.46 -2.89 -86.93
CA ALA A 292 -14.29 -3.10 -86.10
C ALA A 292 -14.71 -3.74 -84.77
N SER A 293 -14.84 -5.06 -84.75
CA SER A 293 -14.72 -5.82 -83.50
C SER A 293 -13.28 -5.69 -83.02
N SER A 294 -13.07 -4.80 -82.05
CA SER A 294 -11.82 -4.62 -81.34
C SER A 294 -11.50 -5.87 -80.53
N SER A 295 -10.68 -6.77 -81.09
CA SER A 295 -10.08 -7.86 -80.31
C SER A 295 -8.92 -7.28 -79.49
N VAL A 296 -9.26 -6.68 -78.35
CA VAL A 296 -8.27 -6.30 -77.34
C VAL A 296 -7.76 -7.59 -76.70
N SER A 297 -6.49 -7.92 -76.95
CA SER A 297 -5.78 -8.96 -76.20
C SER A 297 -5.22 -8.33 -74.94
N ILE A 298 -5.93 -8.51 -73.82
CA ILE A 298 -5.49 -8.05 -72.51
C ILE A 298 -4.48 -9.07 -71.97
N ALA A 299 -3.20 -8.70 -71.96
CA ALA A 299 -2.16 -9.48 -71.29
C ALA A 299 -2.02 -8.99 -69.85
N HIS A 300 -2.42 -9.81 -68.88
CA HIS A 300 -2.23 -9.52 -67.46
C HIS A 300 -0.86 -10.05 -67.00
N SER A 301 -0.06 -9.17 -66.38
CA SER A 301 1.15 -9.54 -65.66
C SER A 301 1.01 -9.11 -64.21
N ALA A 302 1.10 -10.06 -63.28
CA ALA A 302 0.99 -9.82 -61.85
C ALA A 302 2.37 -10.00 -61.19
N SER A 303 2.80 -9.03 -60.40
CA SER A 303 3.97 -9.12 -59.54
C SER A 303 3.59 -8.66 -58.14
N ALA A 304 3.80 -9.49 -57.13
CA ALA A 304 3.51 -9.17 -55.74
C ALA A 304 4.77 -9.27 -54.89
N THR A 305 5.01 -8.27 -54.04
CA THR A 305 6.13 -8.22 -53.09
C THR A 305 5.70 -8.66 -51.68
N GLY A 306 4.89 -9.71 -51.58
CA GLY A 306 4.31 -10.18 -50.32
C GLY A 306 3.86 -11.64 -50.37
N SER A 307 3.32 -12.14 -49.25
CA SER A 307 2.88 -13.53 -49.08
C SER A 307 1.59 -13.90 -49.83
N VAL A 308 0.89 -12.93 -50.40
CA VAL A 308 -0.35 -13.13 -51.16
C VAL A 308 -0.20 -12.51 -52.55
N CYS A 309 -0.52 -13.26 -53.60
CA CYS A 309 -0.54 -12.80 -54.99
C CYS A 309 -1.95 -12.88 -55.59
N ILE A 310 -2.16 -12.12 -56.66
CA ILE A 310 -3.42 -12.12 -57.41
C ILE A 310 -3.23 -13.07 -58.60
N ASP A 311 -4.02 -14.15 -58.66
CA ASP A 311 -3.89 -15.18 -59.69
C ASP A 311 -4.73 -14.85 -60.92
N GLU A 312 -5.99 -14.44 -60.73
CA GLU A 312 -6.92 -14.14 -61.82
C GLU A 312 -7.85 -12.95 -61.47
N LEU A 313 -8.03 -12.06 -62.43
CA LEU A 313 -9.02 -10.97 -62.40
C LEU A 313 -10.12 -11.31 -63.41
N ASP A 314 -11.38 -11.22 -63.00
CA ASP A 314 -12.51 -11.27 -63.92
C ASP A 314 -12.51 -10.01 -64.79
N VAL A 315 -12.63 -10.15 -66.12
CA VAL A 315 -12.59 -9.01 -67.06
C VAL A 315 -13.81 -8.08 -66.83
N ASP A 316 -14.89 -8.65 -66.30
CA ASP A 316 -16.12 -7.95 -65.93
C ASP A 316 -16.09 -7.39 -64.49
N GLY A 317 -15.01 -7.62 -63.73
CA GLY A 317 -14.79 -7.02 -62.40
C GLY A 317 -15.63 -7.59 -61.26
N ASN A 318 -16.29 -8.74 -61.44
CA ASN A 318 -17.20 -9.29 -60.42
C ASN A 318 -16.46 -9.98 -59.26
N PHE A 319 -15.28 -10.54 -59.53
CA PHE A 319 -14.48 -11.23 -58.53
C PHE A 319 -12.99 -11.09 -58.78
N ILE A 320 -12.22 -11.29 -57.71
CA ILE A 320 -10.77 -11.39 -57.72
C ILE A 320 -10.37 -12.68 -57.01
N ARG A 321 -9.49 -13.47 -57.64
CA ARG A 321 -8.87 -14.64 -56.99
C ARG A 321 -7.51 -14.27 -56.42
N LEU A 322 -7.39 -14.46 -55.11
CA LEU A 322 -6.15 -14.27 -54.36
C LEU A 322 -5.57 -15.64 -54.00
N HIS A 323 -4.27 -15.78 -54.20
CA HIS A 323 -3.51 -16.98 -53.87
C HIS A 323 -2.51 -16.68 -52.76
N ASN A 324 -2.51 -17.50 -51.71
CA ASN A 324 -1.58 -17.38 -50.61
C ASN A 324 -0.38 -18.30 -50.84
N ASN A 325 0.80 -17.70 -51.02
CA ASN A 325 2.08 -18.38 -51.23
C ASN A 325 2.83 -18.66 -49.92
N SER A 326 2.26 -18.32 -48.76
CA SER A 326 2.88 -18.63 -47.48
C SER A 326 2.49 -20.02 -46.96
N ASP A 327 3.40 -20.66 -46.23
CA ASP A 327 3.16 -21.94 -45.54
C ASP A 327 2.19 -21.83 -44.35
N GLN A 328 1.63 -20.64 -44.11
CA GLN A 328 0.70 -20.38 -43.00
C GLN A 328 -0.74 -20.56 -43.48
N VAL A 329 -1.39 -21.61 -42.98
CA VAL A 329 -2.78 -21.96 -43.31
C VAL A 329 -3.75 -20.92 -42.77
N CYS A 330 -4.57 -20.33 -43.64
CA CYS A 330 -5.65 -19.44 -43.26
C CYS A 330 -6.75 -20.22 -42.51
N LEU A 331 -6.92 -19.96 -41.21
CA LEU A 331 -7.86 -20.66 -40.30
C LEU A 331 -9.34 -20.27 -40.47
N SER A 332 -9.72 -19.59 -41.57
CA SER A 332 -11.04 -18.95 -41.68
C SER A 332 -12.09 -19.76 -42.45
N ASP A 333 -11.77 -20.90 -43.07
CA ASP A 333 -12.79 -21.69 -43.76
C ASP A 333 -12.58 -23.20 -43.68
N ARG A 334 -13.66 -23.97 -43.54
CA ARG A 334 -13.67 -25.44 -43.34
C ARG A 334 -13.20 -26.25 -44.57
N ARG A 335 -12.50 -25.62 -45.52
CA ARG A 335 -11.89 -26.27 -46.68
C ARG A 335 -10.45 -25.77 -46.80
N HIS A 336 -9.51 -26.72 -46.77
CA HIS A 336 -8.08 -26.47 -46.88
C HIS A 336 -7.74 -26.10 -48.33
N THR A 337 -7.91 -24.83 -48.70
CA THR A 337 -7.57 -24.33 -50.04
C THR A 337 -6.79 -23.03 -49.95
N ASN A 338 -5.61 -22.97 -50.57
CA ASN A 338 -4.73 -21.79 -50.62
C ASN A 338 -5.22 -20.69 -51.58
N SER A 339 -6.45 -20.80 -52.08
CA SER A 339 -7.08 -19.88 -53.02
C SER A 339 -8.36 -19.32 -52.42
N PHE A 340 -8.49 -18.00 -52.37
CA PHE A 340 -9.68 -17.31 -51.88
C PHE A 340 -10.28 -16.46 -53.01
N THR A 341 -11.59 -16.60 -53.24
CA THR A 341 -12.32 -15.80 -54.23
C THR A 341 -13.15 -14.76 -53.49
N ALA A 342 -12.79 -13.49 -53.62
CA ALA A 342 -13.58 -12.38 -53.09
C ALA A 342 -14.57 -11.91 -54.18
N GLN A 343 -15.87 -11.98 -53.89
CA GLN A 343 -16.91 -11.40 -54.75
C GLN A 343 -17.24 -9.98 -54.27
N HIS A 344 -17.39 -9.05 -55.22
CA HIS A 344 -17.68 -7.65 -54.92
C HIS A 344 -19.11 -7.50 -54.38
N ALA A 345 -19.29 -7.51 -53.05
CA ALA A 345 -20.51 -7.01 -52.43
C ALA A 345 -20.50 -5.48 -52.55
N PHE A 346 -21.28 -4.94 -53.49
CA PHE A 346 -21.52 -3.50 -53.60
C PHE A 346 -22.00 -2.95 -52.25
N ILE A 347 -21.11 -2.26 -51.54
CA ILE A 347 -21.45 -1.41 -50.40
C ILE A 347 -22.02 -0.11 -51.00
N ASN A 348 -23.32 -0.11 -51.29
CA ASN A 348 -24.07 1.15 -51.37
C ASN A 348 -24.48 1.55 -49.96
N SER A 349 -23.58 2.27 -49.28
CA SER A 349 -23.90 3.08 -48.11
C SER A 349 -23.16 4.41 -48.27
N ALA A 350 -23.81 5.35 -48.94
CA ALA A 350 -23.50 6.78 -48.84
C ALA A 350 -24.17 7.36 -47.59
#